data_AF-A0A7G3FHW0-F1
#
_entry.id   AF-A0A7G3FHW0-F1
#
_cell.length_a   1.000
_cell.length_b   1.000
_cell.length_c   1.000
_cell.angle_alpha   90.00
_cell.angle_beta   90.00
_cell.angle_gamma   90.00
#
_symmetry.space_group_name_H-M   'P 1'
#
loop_
_entity.id
_entity.type
_entity.pdbx_description
1 polymer ?
#
loop_
_entity_poly.entity_id
_entity_poly.type
_entity_poly.pdbx_seq_one_letter_code
_entity_poly.pdbx_strand_id
1 'polypeptide(L)' 'MNSLIKTILIIVGVALLGYGGYLLVTPEASIDIGIAEASAQDNDNAYITIGLGLVALLIGLLAKKK' A
#
# COMPACT_ATOMS: atom_id res chain seq x y z
N MET A 1 16.78 -4.32 16.22
CA MET A 1 16.35 -5.15 15.08
C MET A 1 17.55 -5.50 14.21
N ASN A 2 17.58 -6.69 13.58
CA ASN A 2 18.63 -7.06 12.63
C ASN A 2 18.63 -6.10 11.42
N SER A 3 19.81 -5.78 10.88
CA SER A 3 19.95 -4.87 9.73
C SER A 3 19.22 -5.41 8.49
N LEU A 4 19.28 -6.72 8.25
CA LEU A 4 18.54 -7.37 7.16
C LEU A 4 17.03 -7.20 7.30
N ILE A 5 16.47 -7.48 8.49
CA ILE A 5 15.03 -7.37 8.75
C ILE A 5 14.56 -5.92 8.55
N LYS A 6 15.36 -4.95 9.03
CA LYS A 6 15.09 -3.53 8.81
C LYS A 6 15.04 -3.17 7.33
N THR A 7 16.03 -3.60 6.56
CA THR A 7 16.07 -3.33 5.12
C THR A 7 14.87 -3.95 4.40
N ILE A 8 14.52 -5.20 4.73
CA ILE A 8 13.37 -5.89 4.14
C ILE A 8 12.07 -5.14 4.45
N LEU A 9 11.83 -4.76 5.72
CA LEU A 9 10.63 -4.01 6.10
C LEU A 9 10.50 -2.69 5.35
N ILE A 10 11.61 -1.97 5.15
CA ILE A 10 11.60 -0.71 4.40
C ILE A 10 11.28 -0.95 2.93
N ILE A 11 11.94 -1.92 2.28
CA ILE A 11 11.70 -2.23 0.86
C ILE A 11 10.25 -2.68 0.64
N VAL A 12 9.77 -3.61 1.47
CA VAL A 12 8.40 -4.13 1.40
C VAL A 12 7.39 -3.00 1.67
N GLY A 13 7.65 -2.15 2.65
CA GLY A 13 6.80 -1.00 2.94
C GLY A 13 6.67 -0.04 1.75
N VAL A 14 7.77 0.31 1.09
CA VAL A 14 7.75 1.16 -0.11
C VAL A 14 7.01 0.47 -1.26
N ALA A 15 7.24 -0.83 -1.48
CA ALA A 15 6.55 -1.60 -2.52
C ALA A 15 5.03 -1.64 -2.30
N LEU A 16 4.59 -1.85 -1.06
CA LEU A 16 3.17 -1.83 -0.69
C LEU A 16 2.53 -0.45 -0.89
N LEU A 17 3.24 0.63 -0.53
CA LEU A 17 2.74 1.98 -0.82
C LEU A 17 2.60 2.23 -2.32
N GLY A 18 3.58 1.80 -3.12
CA GLY A 18 3.52 1.90 -4.57
C GLY A 18 2.35 1.12 -5.17
N TYR A 19 2.17 -0.13 -4.73
CA TYR A 19 1.09 -1.00 -5.20
C TYR A 19 -0.29 -0.51 -4.76
N GLY A 20 -0.44 -0.14 -3.49
CA GLY A 20 -1.70 0.42 -2.99
C GLY A 20 -2.05 1.75 -3.66
N GLY A 21 -1.06 2.60 -3.93
CA GLY A 21 -1.23 3.81 -4.74
C GLY A 21 -1.66 3.50 -6.18
N TYR A 22 -1.13 2.44 -6.78
CA TYR A 22 -1.57 1.96 -8.09
C TYR A 22 -3.03 1.49 -8.06
N LEU A 23 -3.48 0.77 -7.03
CA LEU A 23 -4.88 0.37 -6.86
C LEU A 23 -5.84 1.57 -6.73
N LEU A 24 -5.40 2.67 -6.07
CA LEU A 24 -6.23 3.88 -6.00
C LEU A 24 -6.44 4.54 -7.36
N VAL A 25 -5.45 4.46 -8.24
CA VAL A 25 -5.52 5.03 -9.61
C VAL A 25 -6.21 4.08 -10.57
N THR A 26 -6.03 2.77 -10.38
CA THR A 26 -6.63 1.69 -11.19
C THR A 26 -7.47 0.79 -10.30
N PRO A 27 -8.65 1.25 -9.87
CA PRO A 27 -9.52 0.46 -9.01
C PRO A 27 -9.96 -0.82 -9.71
N GLU A 28 -9.93 -1.91 -8.96
CA GLU A 28 -10.21 -3.27 -9.45
C GLU A 28 -11.63 -3.43 -10.00
N ALA A 29 -12.54 -2.50 -9.68
CA ALA A 29 -13.94 -2.51 -10.08
C ALA A 29 -14.32 -1.44 -11.13
N SER A 30 -13.38 -0.64 -11.66
CA SER A 30 -13.71 0.53 -12.50
C SER A 30 -13.16 0.44 -13.91
N ILE A 31 -13.71 -0.45 -14.72
CA ILE A 31 -13.70 -0.28 -16.17
C ILE A 31 -15.15 -0.38 -16.64
N ASP A 32 -15.89 0.73 -16.58
CA ASP A 32 -17.10 0.89 -17.38
C ASP A 32 -16.88 1.94 -18.47
N ILE A 33 -16.83 1.44 -19.69
CA ILE A 33 -16.61 2.15 -20.94
C ILE A 33 -17.96 2.71 -21.41
N GLY A 34 -18.30 3.93 -21.00
CA GLY A 34 -19.12 4.78 -21.86
C GLY A 34 -19.99 5.83 -21.21
N ILE A 35 -20.61 5.61 -20.05
CA ILE A 35 -21.59 6.57 -19.51
C ILE A 35 -21.55 6.57 -17.97
N ALA A 36 -20.45 7.03 -17.38
CA ALA A 36 -20.37 7.50 -15.99
C ALA A 36 -21.29 6.78 -14.97
N GLU A 37 -21.15 5.47 -14.78
CA GLU A 37 -21.57 4.86 -13.52
C GLU A 37 -20.49 5.19 -12.49
N ALA A 38 -20.73 6.26 -11.73
CA ALA A 38 -20.09 6.52 -10.45
C ALA A 38 -20.62 5.54 -9.39
N SER A 39 -20.67 4.25 -9.72
CA SER A 39 -20.79 3.18 -8.72
C SER A 39 -19.57 3.33 -7.82
N ALA A 40 -19.82 3.52 -6.52
CA ALA A 40 -18.79 3.87 -5.56
C ALA A 40 -17.57 2.96 -5.72
N GLN A 41 -16.43 3.53 -6.12
CA GLN A 41 -15.17 2.82 -6.26
C GLN A 41 -14.86 2.08 -4.97
N ASP A 42 -14.78 0.75 -5.04
CA ASP A 42 -14.28 -0.06 -3.93
C ASP A 42 -12.76 0.04 -3.89
N ASN A 43 -12.28 0.75 -2.87
CA ASN A 43 -10.86 1.02 -2.65
C ASN A 43 -10.36 0.39 -1.33
N ASP A 44 -11.13 -0.52 -0.71
CA ASP A 44 -10.79 -1.10 0.58
C ASP A 44 -9.44 -1.82 0.52
N ASN A 45 -9.21 -2.61 -0.52
CA ASN A 45 -7.93 -3.30 -0.75
C ASN A 45 -6.76 -2.31 -0.90
N ALA A 46 -6.99 -1.18 -1.57
CA ALA A 46 -5.98 -0.14 -1.75
C ALA A 46 -5.58 0.47 -0.40
N TYR A 47 -6.57 0.84 0.42
CA TYR A 47 -6.31 1.42 1.74
C TYR A 47 -5.69 0.44 2.72
N ILE A 48 -6.11 -0.83 2.73
CA ILE A 48 -5.49 -1.88 3.54
C ILE A 48 -4.01 -2.04 3.14
N THR A 49 -3.73 -2.12 1.84
CA THR A 49 -2.36 -2.26 1.32
C THR A 49 -1.49 -1.08 1.73
N ILE A 50 -1.99 0.15 1.59
CA ILE A 50 -1.29 1.37 2.02
C ILE A 50 -1.05 1.36 3.54
N GLY A 51 -2.07 1.02 4.33
CA GLY A 51 -1.98 0.95 5.78
C GLY A 51 -0.91 -0.04 6.25
N LEU A 52 -0.88 -1.24 5.65
CA LEU A 52 0.17 -2.23 5.90
C LEU A 52 1.56 -1.71 5.51
N GLY A 53 1.66 -1.03 4.36
CA GLY A 53 2.90 -0.38 3.92
C GLY A 53 3.40 0.66 4.91
N LEU A 54 2.53 1.55 5.40
CA LEU A 54 2.86 2.54 6.41
C LEU A 54 3.32 1.90 7.72
N VAL A 55 2.61 0.88 8.22
CA VAL A 55 2.99 0.15 9.43
C VAL A 55 4.36 -0.51 9.27
N ALA A 56 4.62 -1.14 8.13
CA ALA A 56 5.92 -1.75 7.84
C ALA A 56 7.05 -0.72 7.83
N LEU A 57 6.84 0.45 7.22
CA LEU A 57 7.80 1.55 7.23
C LEU A 57 8.02 2.12 8.62
N LEU A 58 6.95 2.34 9.39
CA LEU A 58 7.05 2.84 10.76
C LEU A 58 7.88 1.89 11.63
N ILE A 59 7.57 0.60 11.59
CA ILE A 59 8.35 -0.42 12.31
C ILE A 59 9.80 -0.43 11.80
N GLY A 60 10.02 -0.46 10.48
CA GLY A 60 11.36 -0.45 9.88
C GLY A 60 12.22 0.74 10.29
N LEU A 61 11.64 1.94 10.31
CA LEU A 61 12.34 3.19 10.59
C LEU A 61 12.53 3.44 12.09
N LEU A 62 11.48 3.26 12.89
CA LEU A 62 11.45 3.57 14.32
C LEU A 62 12.02 2.45 15.21
N ALA A 63 12.05 1.21 14.74
CA ALA A 63 12.64 0.12 15.52
C ALA A 63 14.14 0.36 15.71
N LYS A 64 14.53 0.63 16.96
CA LYS A 64 15.93 0.80 17.35
C LYS A 64 16.74 -0.46 17.05
N LYS A 65 17.98 -0.25 16.61
CA LYS A 65 19.00 -1.30 16.62
C LYS A 65 19.22 -1.67 18.09
N LYS A 66 19.11 -2.96 18.42
CA LYS A 66 19.62 -3.48 19.70
C LYS A 66 21.08 -3.83 19.45
#